data_AF-A0A183LWK2-F1
#
_entry.id   AF-A0A183LWK2-F1
#
_cell.length_a   1.000
_cell.length_b   1.000
_cell.length_c   1.000
_cell.angle_alpha   90.00
_cell.angle_beta   90.00
_cell.angle_gamma   90.00
#
_symmetry.space_group_name_H-M   'P 1'
#
loop_
_entity.id
_entity.type
_entity.pdbx_description
1 polymer ?
#
loop_
_entity_poly.entity_id
_entity_poly.type
_entity_poly.pdbx_seq_one_letter_code
_entity_poly.pdbx_strand_id
1 'polypeptide(L)'
;MEIICNSKQLSTYIKVKIFNTNVKAVLLYGAETWRTTTTIIKKVQVFINSCLRKIINIHWSDTNSNSLLWERTNKIPSEKEIRKRHWKWIGQTLRKSSNCITKRVLTSNSE
;
A
#
# COMPACT_ATOMS: atom_id res chain seq x y z
N MET A 1 -4.90 8.56 -13.07
CA MET A 1 -4.61 9.24 -11.78
C MET A 1 -4.60 10.75 -11.91
N GLU A 2 -4.06 11.31 -13.00
CA GLU A 2 -4.03 12.76 -13.23
C GLU A 2 -5.40 13.44 -13.16
N ILE A 3 -6.47 12.81 -13.67
CA ILE A 3 -7.83 13.36 -13.63
C ILE A 3 -8.33 13.58 -12.18
N ILE A 4 -8.04 12.64 -11.27
CA ILE A 4 -8.48 12.71 -9.86
C ILE A 4 -7.64 13.75 -9.10
N CYS A 5 -6.32 13.77 -9.34
CA CYS A 5 -5.42 14.73 -8.66
C CYS A 5 -5.70 16.18 -9.10
N ASN A 6 -5.94 16.40 -10.40
CA ASN A 6 -6.07 17.74 -10.98
C ASN A 6 -7.49 18.33 -10.90
N SER A 7 -8.51 17.54 -10.53
CA SER A 7 -9.89 18.05 -10.43
C SER A 7 -10.05 19.07 -9.30
N LYS A 8 -10.44 20.30 -9.61
CA LYS A 8 -10.73 21.35 -8.60
C LYS A 8 -12.08 21.16 -7.88
N GLN A 9 -12.98 20.36 -8.45
CA GLN A 9 -14.33 20.15 -7.91
C GLN A 9 -14.37 19.22 -6.69
N LEU A 10 -13.38 18.36 -6.52
CA LEU A 10 -13.36 17.36 -5.45
C LEU A 10 -12.51 17.86 -4.28
N SER A 11 -13.07 17.78 -3.07
CA SER A 11 -12.31 18.05 -1.85
C SER A 11 -11.14 17.06 -1.72
N THR A 12 -10.05 17.52 -1.08
CA THR A 12 -8.86 16.71 -0.83
C THR A 12 -9.20 15.37 -0.16
N TYR A 13 -10.18 15.38 0.75
CA TYR A 13 -10.68 14.19 1.43
C TYR A 13 -11.25 13.15 0.46
N ILE A 14 -12.11 13.57 -0.48
CA ILE A 14 -12.72 12.66 -1.46
C ILE A 14 -11.65 12.09 -2.41
N LYS A 15 -10.70 12.91 -2.85
CA LYS A 15 -9.57 12.44 -3.68
C LYS A 15 -8.73 11.38 -2.97
N VAL A 16 -8.38 11.62 -1.70
CA VAL A 16 -7.64 10.65 -0.87
C VAL A 16 -8.45 9.36 -0.70
N LYS A 17 -9.77 9.45 -0.52
CA LYS A 17 -10.64 8.27 -0.40
C LYS A 17 -10.62 7.43 -1.68
N ILE A 18 -10.84 8.06 -2.84
CA ILE A 18 -10.81 7.37 -4.15
C ILE A 18 -9.44 6.74 -4.42
N PHE A 19 -8.36 7.45 -4.11
CA PHE A 19 -7.00 6.92 -4.22
C PHE A 19 -6.81 5.65 -3.37
N ASN A 20 -7.27 5.66 -2.13
CA ASN A 20 -7.15 4.51 -1.23
C ASN A 20 -7.99 3.32 -1.69
N THR A 21 -9.19 3.55 -2.22
CA THR A 21 -10.08 2.46 -2.64
C THR A 21 -9.62 1.80 -3.94
N ASN A 22 -9.19 2.60 -4.92
CA ASN A 22 -8.90 2.08 -6.26
C ASN A 22 -7.41 1.86 -6.46
N VAL A 23 -6.61 2.91 -6.31
CA VAL A 23 -5.17 2.86 -6.64
C VAL A 23 -4.40 2.02 -5.62
N LYS A 24 -4.61 2.28 -4.32
CA LYS A 24 -3.91 1.55 -3.25
C LYS A 24 -4.31 0.06 -3.24
N ALA A 25 -5.57 -0.26 -3.54
CA ALA A 25 -6.02 -1.65 -3.62
C ALA A 25 -5.33 -2.43 -4.74
N VAL A 26 -5.28 -1.88 -5.95
CA VAL A 26 -4.60 -2.50 -7.10
C VAL A 26 -3.11 -2.67 -6.83
N LEU A 27 -2.46 -1.65 -6.27
CA LEU A 27 -1.02 -1.70 -5.95
C LEU A 27 -0.70 -2.77 -4.90
N LEU A 28 -1.53 -2.88 -3.85
CA LEU A 28 -1.35 -3.87 -2.80
C LEU A 28 -1.62 -5.29 -3.29
N TYR A 29 -2.60 -5.47 -4.17
CA TYR A 29 -2.89 -6.77 -4.77
C TYR A 29 -1.72 -7.26 -5.65
N GLY A 30 -1.13 -6.37 -6.45
CA GLY A 30 0.10 -6.68 -7.18
C GLY A 30 1.27 -7.02 -6.24
N ALA A 31 1.43 -6.26 -5.16
CA ALA A 31 2.48 -6.51 -4.18
C ALA A 31 2.30 -7.83 -3.39
N GLU A 32 1.07 -8.33 -3.22
CA GLU A 32 0.76 -9.62 -2.60
C GLU A 32 1.20 -10.81 -3.46
N THR A 33 1.24 -10.66 -4.79
CA THR A 33 1.64 -11.72 -5.72
C THR A 33 3.13 -11.69 -6.08
N TRP A 34 3.81 -10.56 -5.83
CA TRP A 34 5.25 -10.43 -6.02
C TRP A 34 6.03 -10.89 -4.80
N ARG A 35 7.28 -11.35 -5.02
CA ARG A 35 8.23 -11.60 -3.93
C ARG A 35 8.48 -10.28 -3.21
N THR A 36 7.91 -10.11 -2.02
CA THR A 36 7.93 -8.89 -1.19
C THR A 36 9.34 -8.58 -0.70
N THR A 37 10.16 -8.06 -1.61
CA THR A 37 11.50 -7.59 -1.29
C THR A 37 11.37 -6.21 -0.65
N THR A 38 12.19 -5.93 0.36
CA THR A 38 12.23 -4.63 1.06
C THR A 38 12.38 -3.44 0.09
N THR A 39 13.05 -3.67 -1.05
CA THR A 39 13.21 -2.71 -2.14
C THR A 39 11.89 -2.39 -2.86
N ILE A 40 11.05 -3.38 -3.15
CA ILE A 40 9.74 -3.20 -3.79
C ILE A 40 8.80 -2.46 -2.84
N ILE A 41 8.79 -2.83 -1.56
CA ILE A 41 8.00 -2.16 -0.53
C ILE A 41 8.38 -0.68 -0.43
N LYS A 42 9.69 -0.38 -0.40
CA LYS A 42 10.19 1.01 -0.40
C LYS A 42 9.75 1.77 -1.66
N LYS A 43 9.86 1.17 -2.85
CA LYS A 43 9.40 1.79 -4.12
C LYS A 43 7.89 2.08 -4.11
N VAL A 44 7.08 1.14 -3.63
CA VAL A 44 5.63 1.32 -3.45
C VAL A 44 5.34 2.47 -2.49
N GLN A 45 6.06 2.56 -1.37
CA GLN A 45 5.89 3.64 -0.40
C GLN A 45 6.24 5.01 -1.00
N VAL A 46 7.33 5.11 -1.75
CA VAL A 46 7.74 6.34 -2.44
C VAL A 46 6.67 6.77 -3.45
N PHE A 47 6.15 5.82 -4.24
CA PHE A 47 5.07 6.08 -5.19
C PHE A 47 3.81 6.62 -4.50
N ILE A 48 3.36 5.96 -3.42
CA ILE A 48 2.17 6.38 -2.67
C ILE A 48 2.38 7.78 -2.07
N ASN A 49 3.55 8.05 -1.48
CA ASN A 49 3.88 9.37 -0.93
C ASN A 49 3.87 10.45 -2.01
N SER A 50 4.41 10.17 -3.19
CA SER A 50 4.40 11.10 -4.34
C SER A 50 2.97 11.44 -4.77
N CYS A 51 2.09 10.43 -4.84
CA CYS A 51 0.68 10.63 -5.19
C CYS A 51 -0.06 11.47 -4.14
N LEU A 52 0.16 11.18 -2.85
CA LEU A 52 -0.45 11.94 -1.76
C LEU A 52 0.00 13.41 -1.76
N ARG A 53 1.29 13.69 -2.02
CA ARG A 53 1.78 15.07 -2.16
C ARG A 53 1.08 15.82 -3.29
N LYS A 54 0.89 15.17 -4.45
CA LYS A 54 0.11 15.74 -5.57
C LYS A 54 -1.35 16.01 -5.21
N ILE A 55 -1.99 15.13 -4.43
CA ILE A 55 -3.39 15.28 -4.02
C ILE A 55 -3.58 16.43 -3.03
N ILE A 56 -2.63 16.59 -2.09
CA ILE A 56 -2.67 17.63 -1.04
C ILE A 56 -2.08 18.96 -1.55
N ASN A 57 -1.56 18.98 -2.78
CA ASN A 57 -0.91 20.13 -3.42
C ASN A 57 0.23 20.75 -2.58
N ILE A 58 1.04 19.89 -1.95
CA ILE A 58 2.24 20.32 -1.21
C ILE A 58 3.37 20.49 -2.22
N HIS A 59 4.02 21.66 -2.23
CA HIS A 59 5.10 21.92 -3.17
C HIS A 59 6.33 21.09 -2.80
N TRP A 60 7.12 20.67 -3.79
CA TRP A 60 8.28 19.80 -3.55
C TRP A 60 9.34 20.47 -2.66
N SER A 61 9.38 21.80 -2.63
CA SER A 61 10.25 22.62 -1.77
C SER A 61 9.82 22.67 -0.30
N ASP A 62 8.55 22.35 -0.01
CA ASP A 62 8.10 22.23 1.37
C ASP A 62 8.74 20.97 1.94
N THR A 63 9.83 21.17 2.69
CA THR A 63 10.59 20.14 3.41
C THR A 63 9.79 19.62 4.60
N ASN A 64 8.54 19.24 4.34
CA ASN A 64 7.68 18.68 5.36
C ASN A 64 7.93 17.17 5.43
N SER A 65 8.38 16.76 6.61
CA SER A 65 8.68 15.39 6.98
C SER A 65 7.53 14.46 6.60
N ASN A 66 7.85 13.23 6.20
CA ASN A 66 6.84 12.23 5.86
C ASN A 66 5.82 11.99 7.01
N SER A 67 6.19 12.30 8.25
CA SER A 67 5.30 12.24 9.41
C SER A 67 4.14 13.22 9.33
N LEU A 68 4.37 14.48 8.95
CA LEU A 68 3.30 15.49 8.82
C LEU A 68 2.28 15.09 7.72
N LEU A 69 2.77 14.48 6.65
CA LEU A 69 1.91 13.97 5.58
C LEU A 69 1.03 12.80 6.07
N TRP A 70 1.57 11.92 6.92
CA TRP A 70 0.82 10.82 7.51
C TRP A 70 -0.21 11.30 8.55
N GLU A 71 0.13 12.33 9.32
CA GLU A 71 -0.78 12.96 10.28
C GLU A 71 -1.98 13.60 9.56
N ARG A 72 -1.74 14.43 8.54
CA ARG A 72 -2.81 15.06 7.75
C ARG A 72 -3.71 14.07 7.00
N THR A 73 -3.17 12.92 6.64
CA THR A 73 -3.95 11.90 5.90
C THR A 73 -4.57 10.84 6.81
N ASN A 74 -4.25 10.85 8.12
CA ASN A 74 -4.59 9.78 9.06
C ASN A 74 -4.24 8.39 8.50
N LYS A 75 -3.07 8.25 7.86
CA LYS A 75 -2.68 7.00 7.17
C LYS A 75 -1.53 6.28 7.85
N ILE A 76 -1.67 4.96 7.84
CA ILE A 76 -0.65 4.00 8.26
C ILE A 76 0.36 3.83 7.11
N PRO A 77 1.67 3.74 7.39
CA PRO A 77 2.68 3.39 6.39
C PRO A 77 2.30 2.11 5.63
N SER A 78 2.44 2.13 4.30
CA SER A 78 2.03 1.03 3.42
C SER A 78 2.74 -0.26 3.77
N GLU A 79 3.96 -0.20 4.30
CA GLU A 79 4.70 -1.34 4.83
C GLU A 79 3.92 -2.10 5.91
N LYS A 80 3.36 -1.39 6.91
CA LYS A 80 2.60 -2.03 8.00
C LYS A 80 1.35 -2.71 7.44
N GLU A 81 0.72 -2.11 6.44
CA GLU A 81 -0.48 -2.65 5.81
C GLU A 81 -0.16 -3.88 4.94
N ILE A 82 0.90 -3.82 4.13
CA ILE A 82 1.43 -4.96 3.37
C ILE A 82 1.76 -6.12 4.31
N ARG A 83 2.50 -5.84 5.39
CA ARG A 83 2.87 -6.84 6.40
C ARG A 83 1.64 -7.48 7.05
N LYS A 84 0.64 -6.67 7.42
CA LYS A 84 -0.63 -7.18 7.99
C LYS A 84 -1.36 -8.10 7.00
N ARG A 85 -1.41 -7.73 5.72
CA ARG A 85 -2.03 -8.57 4.68
C ARG A 85 -1.26 -9.86 4.44
N HIS A 86 0.06 -9.79 4.42
CA HIS A 86 0.94 -10.96 4.36
C HIS A 86 0.68 -11.94 5.51
N TRP A 87 0.67 -11.45 6.76
CA TRP A 87 0.35 -12.29 7.92
C TRP A 87 -1.07 -12.87 7.85
N LYS A 88 -2.04 -12.11 7.35
CA LYS A 88 -3.40 -12.60 7.13
C LYS A 88 -3.44 -13.73 6.09
N TRP A 89 -2.72 -13.58 4.98
CA TRP A 89 -2.61 -14.59 3.93
C TRP A 89 -1.91 -15.87 4.42
N ILE A 90 -0.81 -15.72 5.17
CA ILE A 90 -0.13 -16.84 5.83
C ILE A 90 -1.11 -17.57 6.76
N GLY A 91 -1.82 -16.84 7.63
CA GLY A 91 -2.80 -17.42 8.55
C GLY A 91 -3.94 -18.16 7.82
N GLN A 92 -4.45 -17.63 6.71
CA GLN A 92 -5.44 -18.32 5.88
C GLN A 92 -4.87 -19.59 5.23
N THR A 93 -3.65 -19.53 4.72
CA THR A 93 -2.97 -20.66 4.06
C THR A 93 -2.69 -21.78 5.06
N LEU A 94 -2.25 -21.45 6.27
CA LEU A 94 -2.00 -22.43 7.34
C LEU A 94 -3.28 -23.16 7.79
N ARG A 95 -4.45 -22.50 7.72
CA ARG A 95 -5.75 -23.11 8.02
C ARG A 95 -6.27 -24.06 6.93
N LYS A 96 -5.68 -24.07 5.72
CA LYS A 96 -6.06 -25.02 4.66
C LYS A 96 -5.58 -26.44 4.99
N SER A 97 -6.18 -27.45 4.34
CA SER A 97 -5.81 -28.86 4.52
C SER A 97 -4.36 -29.15 4.12
N SER A 98 -3.76 -30.20 4.69
CA SER A 98 -2.37 -30.64 4.42
C SER A 98 -2.11 -31.05 2.97
N ASN A 99 -3.18 -31.34 2.22
CA ASN A 99 -3.13 -31.65 0.79
C ASN A 99 -3.06 -30.39 -0.09
N CYS A 100 -3.26 -29.20 0.48
CA CYS A 100 -3.16 -27.96 -0.28
C CYS A 100 -1.71 -27.66 -0.67
N ILE A 101 -1.45 -27.60 -1.98
CA ILE A 101 -0.14 -27.29 -2.57
C ILE A 101 0.44 -26.00 -1.97
N THR A 102 -0.39 -24.96 -1.81
CA THR A 102 0.04 -23.66 -1.25
C THR A 102 0.55 -23.77 0.18
N LYS A 103 -0.07 -24.62 1.02
CA LYS A 103 0.37 -24.86 2.40
C LYS A 103 1.69 -25.64 2.43
N ARG A 104 1.82 -26.63 1.57
CA ARG A 104 3.03 -27.47 1.46
C ARG A 104 4.24 -26.68 0.99
N VAL A 105 4.05 -25.83 -0.02
CA VAL A 105 5.09 -24.90 -0.49
C VAL A 105 5.48 -23.91 0.61
N LEU A 106 4.53 -23.39 1.39
CA LEU A 106 4.83 -22.48 2.49
C LEU A 106 5.67 -23.14 3.58
N THR A 107 5.32 -24.36 4.01
CA THR A 107 6.06 -25.10 5.06
C THR A 107 7.40 -25.66 4.58
N SER A 108 7.55 -25.89 3.28
CA SER A 108 8.81 -26.38 2.69
C SER A 108 9.86 -25.27 2.51
N ASN A 109 9.44 -24.00 2.45
CA ASN A 109 10.36 -22.84 2.38
C ASN A 109 10.85 -22.39 3.78
N SER A 110 10.47 -23.08 4.86
CA SER A 110 10.95 -22.84 6.22
C SER A 110 12.02 -23.83 6.71
N GLU A 111 12.40 -24.80 5.86
CA GLU A 111 13.64 -25.59 5.99
C GLU A 111 14.79 -24.87 5.24
#